data_AF-A0A6P6FUV0-F1
#
_entry.id   AF-A0A6P6FUV0-F1
#
_cell.length_a   1.000
_cell.length_b   1.000
_cell.length_c   1.000
_cell.angle_alpha   90.00
_cell.angle_beta   90.00
_cell.angle_gamma   90.00
#
_symmetry.space_group_name_H-M   'P 1'
#
loop_
_entity.id
_entity.type
_entity.pdbx_description
1 polymer ?
#
loop_
_entity_poly.entity_id
_entity_poly.type
_entity_poly.pdbx_seq_one_letter_code
_entity_poly.pdbx_strand_id
1 'polypeptide(L)'
;MDKLLSQTFHDSAKKPVTVGPWGGDDGVAWDDGIHSSVKQVVITYGTAIDSIQFEYDDNGNSIWSEKHGGRGGYITDKVNLDCPNEFLTSIQGYYGRIIAWGPVLLRSLTFKSNKKTYGPFGNDEGTSFSHTMNGGKIVGFHGRSGWYVDSIGVHLLPRQQQNSCRPLVHTQSRCISTGTDNAGFSVIQGNMI
;
A
#
# COMPACT_ATOMS: atom_id res chain seq x y z
N MET A 1 46.34 1.90 -0.73
CA MET A 1 46.10 0.46 -0.59
C MET A 1 45.72 0.22 0.86
N ASP A 2 44.45 0.34 1.20
CA ASP A 2 43.46 -0.76 1.35
C ASP A 2 43.24 -0.89 2.87
N LYS A 3 42.05 -0.92 3.46
CA LYS A 3 40.76 -1.40 3.00
C LYS A 3 39.72 -0.78 3.95
N LEU A 4 38.92 0.17 3.46
CA LEU A 4 37.69 0.58 4.14
C LEU A 4 36.62 -0.48 3.77
N LEU A 5 36.53 -1.56 4.54
CA LEU A 5 35.52 -2.59 4.33
C LEU A 5 34.18 -2.11 4.88
N SER A 6 33.41 -1.53 3.97
CA SER A 6 31.95 -1.55 3.85
C SER A 6 31.21 -2.01 5.11
N GLN A 7 30.62 -1.04 5.82
CA GLN A 7 29.49 -1.28 6.71
C GLN A 7 28.38 -1.93 5.88
N THR A 8 28.15 -3.23 6.08
CA THR A 8 27.03 -3.96 5.49
C THR A 8 25.75 -3.36 6.05
N PHE A 9 25.12 -2.47 5.28
CA PHE A 9 23.71 -2.16 5.46
C PHE A 9 22.94 -3.43 5.11
N HIS A 10 22.63 -4.24 6.12
CA HIS A 10 21.50 -5.15 6.01
C HIS A 10 20.26 -4.28 5.96
N ASP A 11 19.90 -3.83 4.75
CA ASP A 11 18.52 -3.52 4.45
C ASP A 11 17.75 -4.81 4.70
N SER A 12 17.14 -4.92 5.88
CA SER A 12 16.21 -6.00 6.18
C SER A 12 15.02 -5.81 5.25
N ALA A 13 15.13 -6.36 4.04
CA ALA A 13 14.04 -6.39 3.07
C ALA A 13 12.81 -6.91 3.80
N LYS A 14 11.79 -6.05 3.95
CA LYS A 14 10.59 -6.42 4.69
C LYS A 14 9.90 -7.52 3.90
N LYS A 15 9.71 -8.68 4.54
CA LYS A 15 9.08 -9.83 3.89
C LYS A 15 7.62 -9.52 3.56
N PRO A 16 7.12 -9.93 2.39
CA PRO A 16 5.70 -9.87 2.06
C PRO A 16 4.86 -10.65 3.07
N VAL A 17 3.65 -10.17 3.34
CA VAL A 17 2.65 -10.80 4.22
C VAL A 17 1.42 -11.15 3.40
N THR A 18 0.90 -12.36 3.57
CA THR A 18 -0.34 -12.82 2.91
C THR A 18 -1.48 -12.81 3.91
N VAL A 19 -2.64 -12.30 3.49
CA VAL A 19 -3.87 -12.26 4.30
C VAL A 19 -5.07 -12.72 3.48
N GLY A 20 -6.08 -13.27 4.16
CA GLY A 20 -7.22 -13.94 3.53
C GLY A 20 -6.93 -15.42 3.21
N PRO A 21 -7.70 -16.04 2.28
CA PRO A 21 -8.75 -15.41 1.48
C PRO A 21 -10.05 -15.22 2.28
N TRP A 22 -10.87 -14.26 1.88
CA TRP A 22 -12.23 -14.05 2.39
C TRP A 22 -13.24 -14.48 1.32
N GLY A 23 -14.19 -15.33 1.70
CA GLY A 23 -15.19 -15.88 0.80
C GLY A 23 -15.48 -17.35 1.05
N GLY A 24 -15.89 -18.06 0.01
CA GLY A 24 -16.14 -19.51 0.04
C GLY A 24 -14.89 -20.36 -0.22
N ASP A 25 -15.02 -21.64 0.13
CA ASP A 25 -13.98 -22.67 -0.04
C ASP A 25 -14.12 -23.47 -1.35
N ASP A 26 -15.16 -23.18 -2.13
CA ASP A 26 -15.41 -23.79 -3.44
C ASP A 26 -14.43 -23.25 -4.52
N GLY A 27 -14.60 -23.68 -5.77
CA GLY A 27 -13.75 -23.27 -6.88
C GLY A 27 -12.33 -23.85 -6.84
N VAL A 28 -11.49 -23.42 -7.78
CA VAL A 28 -10.07 -23.80 -7.88
C VAL A 28 -9.21 -22.66 -7.32
N ALA A 29 -8.23 -23.01 -6.49
CA ALA A 29 -7.28 -22.05 -5.93
C ALA A 29 -6.35 -21.48 -7.00
N TRP A 30 -6.04 -20.19 -6.88
CA TRP A 30 -5.09 -19.47 -7.71
C TRP A 30 -4.29 -18.48 -6.87
N ASP A 31 -3.07 -18.18 -7.31
CA ASP A 31 -2.16 -17.23 -6.67
C ASP A 31 -1.34 -16.57 -7.79
N ASP A 32 -1.51 -15.26 -7.97
CA ASP A 32 -0.76 -14.49 -8.97
C ASP A 32 0.67 -14.18 -8.52
N GLY A 33 1.03 -14.47 -7.27
CA GLY A 33 2.32 -14.22 -6.67
C GLY A 33 2.52 -12.77 -6.20
N ILE A 34 3.77 -12.44 -5.93
CA ILE A 34 4.19 -11.13 -5.42
C ILE A 34 4.86 -10.33 -6.54
N HIS A 35 4.36 -9.14 -6.80
CA HIS A 35 4.85 -8.22 -7.84
C HIS A 35 5.41 -6.94 -7.23
N SER A 36 5.90 -6.03 -8.06
CA SER A 36 6.34 -4.71 -7.59
C SER A 36 5.15 -3.81 -7.25
N SER A 37 4.08 -3.80 -8.05
CA SER A 37 2.84 -3.04 -7.76
C SER A 37 1.65 -3.56 -8.56
N VAL A 38 0.44 -3.16 -8.17
CA VAL A 38 -0.77 -3.31 -9.01
C VAL A 38 -0.91 -2.06 -9.88
N LYS A 39 -1.16 -2.22 -11.18
CA LYS A 39 -1.44 -1.13 -12.13
C LYS A 39 -2.92 -1.00 -12.45
N GLN A 40 -3.58 -2.13 -12.70
CA GLN A 40 -4.98 -2.17 -13.06
C GLN A 40 -5.70 -3.34 -12.38
N VAL A 41 -6.96 -3.11 -12.01
CA VAL A 41 -7.93 -4.16 -11.71
C VAL A 41 -9.05 -4.09 -12.73
N VAL A 42 -9.36 -5.18 -13.41
CA VAL A 42 -10.56 -5.35 -14.23
C VAL A 42 -11.50 -6.25 -13.45
N ILE A 43 -12.71 -5.76 -13.16
CA ILE A 43 -13.68 -6.48 -12.34
C ILE A 43 -15.02 -6.54 -13.08
N THR A 44 -15.55 -7.75 -13.21
CA THR A 44 -16.85 -8.02 -13.84
C THR A 44 -17.80 -8.61 -12.81
N TYR A 45 -19.01 -8.06 -12.72
CA TYR A 45 -19.97 -8.42 -11.69
C TYR A 45 -21.42 -8.27 -12.16
N GLY A 46 -22.31 -8.88 -11.37
CA GLY A 46 -23.76 -8.73 -11.48
C GLY A 46 -24.39 -8.95 -10.11
N THR A 47 -24.90 -10.16 -9.86
CA THR A 47 -25.35 -10.52 -8.52
C THR A 47 -24.18 -10.75 -7.57
N ALA A 48 -23.08 -11.34 -8.03
CA ALA A 48 -21.81 -11.53 -7.31
C ALA A 48 -20.64 -11.02 -8.17
N ILE A 49 -19.39 -11.17 -7.69
CA ILE A 49 -18.21 -10.97 -8.52
C ILE A 49 -18.05 -12.18 -9.45
N ASP A 50 -18.30 -11.99 -10.75
CA ASP A 50 -18.20 -13.03 -11.76
C ASP A 50 -16.76 -13.31 -12.13
N SER A 51 -15.96 -12.25 -12.37
CA SER A 51 -14.53 -12.41 -12.60
C SER A 51 -13.70 -11.20 -12.25
N ILE A 52 -12.40 -11.44 -12.05
CA ILE A 52 -11.40 -10.42 -11.78
C ILE A 52 -10.10 -10.74 -12.52
N GLN A 53 -9.41 -9.70 -12.98
CA GLN A 53 -8.11 -9.81 -13.63
C GLN A 53 -7.24 -8.62 -13.24
N PHE A 54 -5.94 -8.83 -13.16
CA PHE A 54 -5.00 -7.82 -12.70
C PHE A 54 -3.92 -7.55 -13.75
N GLU A 55 -3.55 -6.29 -13.87
CA GLU A 55 -2.29 -5.90 -14.48
C GLU A 55 -1.34 -5.46 -13.37
N TYR A 56 -0.16 -6.06 -13.35
CA TYR A 56 0.90 -5.77 -12.39
C TYR A 56 2.03 -5.00 -13.06
N ASP A 57 2.73 -4.22 -12.23
CA ASP A 57 4.08 -3.76 -12.51
C ASP A 57 5.06 -4.74 -11.88
N ASP A 58 5.98 -5.26 -12.69
CA ASP A 58 7.15 -6.03 -12.24
C ASP A 58 8.43 -5.33 -12.68
N ASN A 59 8.91 -4.43 -11.82
CA ASN A 59 10.12 -3.65 -12.03
C ASN A 59 10.10 -2.82 -13.33
N GLY A 60 8.96 -2.19 -13.61
CA GLY A 60 8.73 -1.39 -14.82
C GLY A 60 8.10 -2.16 -15.98
N ASN A 61 7.99 -3.49 -15.90
CA ASN A 61 7.33 -4.31 -16.91
C ASN A 61 5.85 -4.51 -16.58
N SER A 62 4.98 -4.43 -17.59
CA SER A 62 3.56 -4.77 -17.45
C SER A 62 3.35 -6.27 -17.62
N ILE A 63 2.69 -6.91 -16.65
CA ILE A 63 2.33 -8.32 -16.72
C ILE A 63 0.85 -8.47 -16.36
N TRP A 64 0.09 -9.15 -17.21
CA TRP A 64 -1.30 -9.50 -16.94
C TRP A 64 -1.37 -10.87 -16.26
N SER A 65 -2.21 -11.01 -15.24
CA SER A 65 -2.59 -12.33 -14.74
C SER A 65 -3.63 -13.00 -15.63
N GLU A 66 -3.82 -14.30 -15.38
CA GLU A 66 -5.00 -15.01 -15.87
C GLU A 66 -6.29 -14.36 -15.34
N LYS A 67 -7.37 -14.51 -16.09
CA LYS A 67 -8.68 -14.04 -15.64
C LYS A 67 -9.29 -15.07 -14.69
N HIS A 68 -9.52 -14.69 -13.45
CA HIS A 68 -10.09 -15.54 -12.41
C HIS A 68 -11.61 -15.41 -12.38
N GLY A 69 -12.33 -16.53 -12.38
CA GLY A 69 -13.80 -16.57 -12.44
C GLY A 69 -14.40 -16.73 -13.84
N GLY A 70 -15.73 -16.73 -13.93
CA GLY A 70 -16.48 -17.14 -15.12
C GLY A 70 -16.65 -16.05 -16.18
N ARG A 71 -17.50 -16.33 -17.17
CA ARG A 71 -17.80 -15.41 -18.29
C ARG A 71 -19.13 -14.66 -18.11
N GLY A 72 -19.69 -14.70 -16.90
CA GLY A 72 -20.94 -14.04 -16.54
C GLY A 72 -20.75 -12.55 -16.26
N GLY A 73 -21.67 -12.02 -15.46
CA GLY A 73 -21.75 -10.60 -15.13
C GLY A 73 -22.21 -9.74 -16.30
N TYR A 74 -22.72 -8.57 -15.99
CA TYR A 74 -23.22 -7.62 -16.99
C TYR A 74 -22.66 -6.21 -16.81
N ILE A 75 -21.88 -5.97 -15.74
CA ILE A 75 -21.14 -4.73 -15.51
C ILE A 75 -19.66 -5.07 -15.44
N THR A 76 -18.82 -4.28 -16.11
CA THR A 76 -17.35 -4.39 -16.02
C THR A 76 -16.77 -3.02 -15.76
N ASP A 77 -16.01 -2.89 -14.67
CA ASP A 77 -15.32 -1.69 -14.28
C ASP A 77 -13.80 -1.89 -14.29
N LYS A 78 -13.07 -0.77 -14.39
CA LYS A 78 -11.61 -0.75 -14.36
C LYS A 78 -11.10 0.21 -13.30
N VAL A 79 -10.25 -0.30 -12.42
CA VAL A 79 -9.46 0.49 -11.47
C VAL A 79 -8.11 0.76 -12.10
N ASN A 80 -7.92 1.95 -12.64
CA ASN A 80 -6.62 2.40 -13.16
C ASN A 80 -5.87 3.17 -12.07
N LEU A 81 -4.64 2.74 -11.77
CA LEU A 81 -3.78 3.37 -10.78
C LEU A 81 -2.68 4.15 -11.49
N ASP A 82 -2.49 5.41 -11.09
CA ASP A 82 -1.38 6.27 -11.55
C ASP A 82 -0.03 5.81 -10.96
N CYS A 83 0.48 4.67 -11.42
CA CYS A 83 1.74 4.09 -10.97
C CYS A 83 2.95 4.96 -11.38
N PRO A 84 3.97 5.12 -10.50
CA PRO A 84 4.12 4.50 -9.18
C PRO A 84 3.51 5.32 -8.02
N ASN A 85 2.87 6.46 -8.31
CA ASN A 85 2.42 7.43 -7.31
C ASN A 85 1.11 7.02 -6.61
N GLU A 86 0.30 6.19 -7.26
CA GLU A 86 -0.91 5.61 -6.73
C GLU A 86 -0.79 4.09 -6.60
N PHE A 87 -1.10 3.56 -5.44
CA PHE A 87 -1.03 2.14 -5.11
C PHE A 87 -2.13 1.77 -4.12
N LEU A 88 -2.59 0.53 -4.18
CA LEU A 88 -3.62 0.03 -3.29
C LEU A 88 -3.07 -0.16 -1.88
N THR A 89 -3.85 0.28 -0.89
CA THR A 89 -3.52 0.21 0.54
C THR A 89 -4.54 -0.60 1.34
N SER A 90 -5.75 -0.77 0.80
CA SER A 90 -6.82 -1.52 1.47
C SER A 90 -7.69 -2.28 0.47
N ILE A 91 -8.19 -3.41 0.92
CA ILE A 91 -9.28 -4.16 0.32
C ILE A 91 -10.38 -4.34 1.36
N GLN A 92 -11.63 -4.21 0.94
CA GLN A 92 -12.79 -4.56 1.76
C GLN A 92 -13.90 -5.06 0.83
N GLY A 93 -14.92 -5.69 1.41
CA GLY A 93 -16.03 -6.19 0.63
C GLY A 93 -16.95 -7.07 1.47
N TYR A 94 -17.80 -7.79 0.77
CA TYR A 94 -18.75 -8.72 1.36
C TYR A 94 -18.66 -10.08 0.67
N TYR A 95 -18.94 -11.14 1.41
CA TYR A 95 -19.13 -12.48 0.88
C TYR A 95 -20.35 -13.15 1.54
N GLY A 96 -20.98 -14.08 0.82
CA GLY A 96 -22.20 -14.71 1.30
C GLY A 96 -22.89 -15.55 0.24
N ARG A 97 -24.00 -16.17 0.63
CA ARG A 97 -24.83 -16.97 -0.27
C ARG A 97 -25.83 -16.07 -1.00
N ILE A 98 -26.05 -16.33 -2.28
CA ILE A 98 -27.13 -15.67 -3.05
C ILE A 98 -28.48 -16.33 -2.75
N ILE A 99 -28.49 -17.65 -2.66
CA ILE A 99 -29.66 -18.48 -2.35
C ILE A 99 -29.32 -19.36 -1.15
N ALA A 100 -30.32 -19.74 -0.35
CA ALA A 100 -30.11 -20.40 0.95
C ALA A 100 -29.21 -21.65 0.90
N TRP A 101 -29.32 -22.43 -0.18
CA TRP A 101 -28.59 -23.69 -0.41
C TRP A 101 -27.43 -23.55 -1.41
N GLY A 102 -27.08 -22.33 -1.80
CA GLY A 102 -26.02 -22.04 -2.76
C GLY A 102 -24.65 -21.93 -2.11
N PRO A 103 -23.58 -21.87 -2.93
CA PRO A 103 -22.22 -21.65 -2.46
C PRO A 103 -22.08 -20.26 -1.84
N VAL A 104 -21.04 -20.09 -1.01
CA VAL A 104 -20.61 -18.78 -0.52
C VAL A 104 -19.73 -18.16 -1.59
N LEU A 105 -20.12 -16.99 -2.07
CA LEU A 105 -19.42 -16.28 -3.15
C LEU A 105 -18.94 -14.92 -2.67
N LEU A 106 -17.92 -14.38 -3.33
CA LEU A 106 -17.53 -12.99 -3.16
C LEU A 106 -18.62 -12.09 -3.76
N ARG A 107 -19.27 -11.28 -2.92
CA ARG A 107 -20.46 -10.49 -3.26
C ARG A 107 -20.10 -9.10 -3.73
N SER A 108 -19.09 -8.50 -3.10
CA SER A 108 -18.61 -7.19 -3.49
C SER A 108 -17.15 -6.95 -3.14
N LEU A 109 -16.57 -5.94 -3.79
CA LEU A 109 -15.24 -5.44 -3.54
C LEU A 109 -15.19 -3.92 -3.58
N THR A 110 -14.45 -3.35 -2.64
CA THR A 110 -14.01 -1.95 -2.65
C THR A 110 -12.51 -1.92 -2.42
N PHE A 111 -11.81 -1.18 -3.29
CA PHE A 111 -10.38 -0.96 -3.18
C PHE A 111 -10.12 0.47 -2.75
N LYS A 112 -9.13 0.67 -1.87
CA LYS A 112 -8.67 2.01 -1.50
C LYS A 112 -7.19 2.15 -1.83
N SER A 113 -6.86 3.18 -2.61
CA SER A 113 -5.49 3.61 -2.84
C SER A 113 -5.05 4.64 -1.81
N ASN A 114 -3.79 5.03 -1.86
CA ASN A 114 -3.30 6.20 -1.13
C ASN A 114 -3.88 7.54 -1.62
N LYS A 115 -4.68 7.55 -2.69
CA LYS A 115 -5.30 8.77 -3.25
C LYS A 115 -6.83 8.76 -3.13
N LYS A 116 -7.50 7.65 -3.43
CA LYS A 116 -8.96 7.58 -3.49
C LYS A 116 -9.50 6.16 -3.27
N THR A 117 -10.83 6.06 -3.24
CA THR A 117 -11.57 4.80 -3.14
C THR A 117 -12.19 4.43 -4.49
N TYR A 118 -12.25 3.14 -4.79
CA TYR A 118 -12.84 2.56 -5.98
C TYR A 118 -13.87 1.50 -5.59
N GLY A 119 -15.07 1.59 -6.15
CA GLY A 119 -16.21 0.73 -5.81
C GLY A 119 -17.23 1.43 -4.90
N PRO A 120 -18.13 0.67 -4.25
CA PRO A 120 -18.20 -0.79 -4.28
C PRO A 120 -18.56 -1.33 -5.66
N PHE A 121 -18.00 -2.48 -6.00
CA PHE A 121 -18.34 -3.28 -7.16
C PHE A 121 -19.11 -4.50 -6.67
N GLY A 122 -20.29 -4.79 -7.22
CA GLY A 122 -21.17 -5.86 -6.75
C GLY A 122 -22.17 -5.40 -5.68
N ASN A 123 -22.62 -6.32 -4.82
CA ASN A 123 -23.65 -6.09 -3.83
C ASN A 123 -23.11 -6.29 -2.41
N ASP A 124 -23.22 -5.26 -1.56
CA ASP A 124 -22.76 -5.27 -0.16
C ASP A 124 -23.73 -6.06 0.74
N GLU A 125 -23.77 -7.37 0.54
CA GLU A 125 -24.66 -8.30 1.26
C GLU A 125 -23.91 -9.47 1.86
N GLY A 126 -24.30 -9.90 3.07
CA GLY A 126 -23.71 -11.03 3.76
C GLY A 126 -22.68 -10.60 4.81
N THR A 127 -21.57 -11.32 4.89
CA THR A 127 -20.52 -11.07 5.89
C THR A 127 -19.49 -10.10 5.31
N SER A 128 -19.23 -9.00 6.03
CA SER A 128 -18.20 -8.04 5.63
C SER A 128 -16.80 -8.52 5.97
N PHE A 129 -15.83 -8.07 5.18
CA PHE A 129 -14.42 -8.18 5.50
C PHE A 129 -13.71 -6.87 5.15
N SER A 130 -12.62 -6.58 5.83
CA SER A 130 -11.72 -5.50 5.46
C SER A 130 -10.31 -5.77 5.93
N HIS A 131 -9.34 -5.29 5.16
CA HIS A 131 -7.95 -5.29 5.55
C HIS A 131 -7.23 -4.07 4.99
N THR A 132 -6.60 -3.30 5.88
CA THR A 132 -5.84 -2.10 5.56
C THR A 132 -4.38 -2.28 5.94
N MET A 133 -3.48 -1.98 5.01
CA MET A 133 -2.04 -2.03 5.24
C MET A 133 -1.50 -0.65 5.60
N ASN A 134 -1.19 -0.43 6.88
CA ASN A 134 -0.57 0.81 7.35
C ASN A 134 0.91 0.86 6.95
N GLY A 135 1.28 1.83 6.11
CA GLY A 135 2.68 2.02 5.69
C GLY A 135 3.18 0.99 4.68
N GLY A 136 2.28 0.36 3.90
CA GLY A 136 2.63 -0.59 2.84
C GLY A 136 1.76 -0.43 1.60
N LYS A 137 1.78 -1.44 0.75
CA LYS A 137 0.89 -1.55 -0.41
C LYS A 137 0.54 -3.00 -0.71
N ILE A 138 -0.59 -3.20 -1.39
CA ILE A 138 -0.96 -4.49 -1.98
C ILE A 138 -0.11 -4.70 -3.24
N VAL A 139 0.47 -5.88 -3.36
CA VAL A 139 1.45 -6.24 -4.40
C VAL A 139 1.10 -7.52 -5.15
N GLY A 140 -0.05 -8.13 -4.84
CA GLY A 140 -0.47 -9.37 -5.46
C GLY A 140 -1.78 -9.84 -4.87
N PHE A 141 -2.44 -10.75 -5.59
CA PHE A 141 -3.71 -11.32 -5.20
C PHE A 141 -3.66 -12.85 -5.31
N HIS A 142 -4.40 -13.49 -4.42
CA HIS A 142 -4.66 -14.93 -4.45
C HIS A 142 -6.14 -15.16 -4.14
N GLY A 143 -6.64 -16.36 -4.36
CA GLY A 143 -8.03 -16.67 -4.07
C GLY A 143 -8.49 -17.99 -4.63
N ARG A 144 -9.80 -18.09 -4.82
CA ARG A 144 -10.46 -19.25 -5.42
C ARG A 144 -11.51 -18.80 -6.40
N SER A 145 -11.65 -19.52 -7.51
CA SER A 145 -12.69 -19.21 -8.48
C SER A 145 -13.17 -20.43 -9.26
N GLY A 146 -14.45 -20.41 -9.61
CA GLY A 146 -15.07 -21.28 -10.60
C GLY A 146 -15.89 -20.44 -11.58
N TRP A 147 -17.22 -20.60 -11.55
CA TRP A 147 -18.14 -19.75 -12.33
C TRP A 147 -18.18 -18.30 -11.83
N TYR A 148 -17.83 -18.08 -10.57
CA TYR A 148 -17.68 -16.80 -9.90
C TYR A 148 -16.31 -16.73 -9.23
N VAL A 149 -15.98 -15.57 -8.66
CA VAL A 149 -14.92 -15.48 -7.66
C VAL A 149 -15.50 -15.96 -6.32
N ASP A 150 -15.01 -17.09 -5.83
CA ASP A 150 -15.47 -17.71 -4.59
C ASP A 150 -14.87 -17.00 -3.37
N SER A 151 -13.56 -16.73 -3.41
CA SER A 151 -12.84 -16.01 -2.36
C SER A 151 -11.62 -15.26 -2.87
N ILE A 152 -11.18 -14.26 -2.11
CA ILE A 152 -10.04 -13.40 -2.47
C ILE A 152 -9.19 -13.05 -1.26
N GLY A 153 -7.87 -13.01 -1.45
CA GLY A 153 -6.89 -12.53 -0.49
C GLY A 153 -5.82 -11.68 -1.19
N VAL A 154 -4.90 -11.13 -0.39
CA VAL A 154 -3.89 -10.19 -0.87
C VAL A 154 -2.50 -10.49 -0.31
N HIS A 155 -1.49 -10.17 -1.11
CA HIS A 155 -0.10 -10.05 -0.68
C HIS A 155 0.23 -8.58 -0.40
N LEU A 156 0.90 -8.33 0.72
CA LEU A 156 1.20 -7.01 1.25
C LEU A 156 2.71 -6.83 1.38
N LEU A 157 3.23 -5.72 0.86
CA LEU A 157 4.62 -5.33 1.06
C LEU A 157 4.68 -4.06 1.93
N PRO A 158 5.26 -4.11 3.14
CA PRO A 158 5.44 -2.91 3.93
C PRO A 158 6.53 -2.04 3.28
N ARG A 159 6.28 -0.74 3.17
CA ARG A 159 7.27 0.22 2.67
C ARG A 159 8.11 0.73 3.84
N GLN A 160 9.35 1.12 3.57
CA GLN A 160 10.02 2.04 4.47
C GLN A 160 9.37 3.41 4.22
N GLN A 161 8.80 4.03 5.26
CA GLN A 161 8.47 5.45 5.14
C GLN A 161 9.78 6.15 4.86
N GLN A 162 9.91 6.77 3.68
CA GLN A 162 10.98 7.75 3.49
C GLN A 162 10.65 8.89 4.44
N ASN A 163 11.20 8.83 5.65
CA ASN A 163 11.13 9.91 6.61
C ASN A 163 11.94 11.07 6.01
N SER A 164 11.30 11.93 5.23
CA SER A 164 11.87 13.20 4.81
C SER A 164 11.73 14.22 5.94
N CYS A 165 12.19 13.87 7.15
CA CYS A 165 12.56 14.88 8.13
C CYS A 165 14.04 15.12 7.94
N ARG A 166 14.40 16.02 7.02
CA ARG A 166 15.75 16.60 7.04
C ARG A 166 15.91 17.27 8.41
N PRO A 167 16.88 16.90 9.24
CA PRO A 167 17.19 17.72 10.40
C PRO A 167 17.63 19.08 9.87
N LEU A 168 16.92 20.14 10.26
CA LEU A 168 17.39 21.50 10.05
C LEU A 168 18.69 21.62 10.85
N VAL A 169 19.83 21.51 10.17
CA VAL A 169 21.12 21.86 10.75
C VAL A 169 21.07 23.37 10.98
N HIS A 170 20.79 23.76 12.21
CA HIS A 170 20.93 25.14 12.64
C HIS A 170 22.43 25.43 12.71
N THR A 171 22.99 25.97 11.63
CA THR A 171 24.34 26.52 11.62
C THR A 171 24.36 27.68 12.60
N GLN A 172 24.97 27.49 13.77
CA GLN A 172 25.38 28.59 14.63
C GLN A 172 26.48 29.36 13.90
N SER A 173 26.15 30.56 13.43
CA SER A 173 27.13 31.54 13.01
C SER A 173 28.00 31.89 14.21
N ARG A 174 29.26 31.43 14.21
CA ARG A 174 30.27 31.84 15.17
C ARG A 174 30.65 33.28 14.84
N CYS A 175 30.15 34.24 15.60
CA CYS A 175 30.62 35.62 15.57
C CYS A 175 32.11 35.64 15.96
N ILE A 176 32.93 36.23 15.09
CA ILE A 176 34.35 36.51 15.34
C ILE A 176 34.40 37.87 16.03
N SER A 177 34.67 37.88 17.33
CA SER A 177 35.04 39.10 18.07
C SER A 177 36.55 39.14 18.23
N THR A 178 37.23 39.81 17.31
CA THR A 178 38.58 40.33 17.54
C THR A 178 38.44 41.68 18.25
N GLY A 179 38.71 41.70 19.55
CA GLY A 179 38.75 42.91 20.35
C GLY A 179 39.76 42.72 21.48
N THR A 180 40.92 43.34 21.32
CA THR A 180 42.01 43.40 22.30
C THR A 180 41.63 44.34 23.43
N ASP A 181 41.43 43.83 24.64
CA ASP A 181 41.29 44.64 25.84
C ASP A 181 42.68 45.08 26.33
N ASN A 182 42.88 46.39 26.41
CA ASN A 182 43.99 47.00 27.12
C ASN A 182 43.51 48.22 27.89
N ALA A 183 44.10 48.37 29.08
CA ALA A 183 44.10 49.52 29.98
C ALA A 183 42.85 49.74 30.86
N GLY A 184 43.06 49.52 32.15
CA GLY A 184 42.16 49.83 33.24
C GLY A 184 42.32 51.24 33.82
N PHE A 185 41.28 51.57 34.59
CA PHE A 185 41.15 52.49 35.72
C PHE A 185 41.71 53.93 35.62
N SER A 186 40.80 54.90 35.62
CA SER A 186 40.95 56.12 36.41
C SER A 186 39.60 56.59 36.96
N VAL A 187 39.63 56.98 38.23
CA VAL A 187 38.51 57.39 39.10
C VAL A 187 38.53 58.90 39.24
N ILE A 188 37.43 59.57 38.93
CA ILE A 188 37.03 60.87 39.48
C ILE A 188 35.53 61.02 39.18
N GLN A 189 34.65 61.40 40.12
CA GLN A 189 34.57 62.77 40.64
C GLN A 189 33.52 62.87 41.76
N GLY A 190 33.73 63.79 42.71
CA GLY A 190 32.63 64.43 43.44
C GLY A 190 33.00 64.86 44.86
N ASN A 191 33.21 66.16 45.08
CA ASN A 191 33.18 66.75 46.43
C ASN A 191 32.51 68.13 46.42
N MET A 192 31.92 68.46 47.58
CA MET A 192 31.13 69.64 48.00
C MET A 192 29.65 69.62 47.60
N ILE A 193 28.73 69.68 48.56
CA ILE A 193 28.67 70.60 49.72
C ILE A 193 28.46 69.88 51.05
#